data_AF-A0A9E4CKQ9-F1
#
_entry.id   AF-A0A9E4CKQ9-F1
#
_cell.length_a   1.000
_cell.length_b   1.000
_cell.length_c   1.000
_cell.angle_alpha   90.00
_cell.angle_beta   90.00
_cell.angle_gamma   90.00
#
_symmetry.space_group_name_H-M   'P 1'
#
loop_
_entity.id
_entity.type
_entity.pdbx_description
1 polymer ?
#
loop_
_entity_poly.entity_id
_entity_poly.type
_entity_poly.pdbx_seq_one_letter_code
_entity_poly.pdbx_strand_id
1 'polypeptide(L)'
;SIDLTRFRQASQNLIAEAGYLKPALQQTRQQRLGKLVNDLELLLIQIANLEAENDLSAIEVIKSGMDERGILLKINLEEMRQAAPRKVDEDVERGA
;
A
#
# COMPACT_ATOMS: atom_id res chain seq x y z
N SER A 1 -20.31 -1.69 -19.00
CA SER A 1 -19.77 -2.70 -18.07
C SER A 1 -18.38 -2.25 -17.65
N ILE A 2 -18.06 -2.25 -16.35
CA ILE A 2 -16.71 -1.94 -15.88
C ILE A 2 -15.82 -3.15 -16.23
N ASP A 3 -14.70 -2.92 -16.91
CA ASP A 3 -13.73 -3.98 -17.22
C ASP A 3 -12.91 -4.32 -15.97
N LEU A 4 -13.37 -5.34 -15.24
CA LEU A 4 -12.72 -5.83 -14.02
C LEU A 4 -11.48 -6.69 -14.30
N THR A 5 -11.30 -7.16 -15.54
CA THR A 5 -10.16 -8.01 -15.90
C THR A 5 -8.85 -7.27 -15.75
N ARG A 6 -8.81 -5.99 -16.13
CA ARG A 6 -7.62 -5.13 -15.96
C ARG A 6 -7.27 -4.92 -14.49
N PHE A 7 -8.27 -4.67 -13.65
CA PHE A 7 -8.06 -4.49 -12.21
C PHE A 7 -7.57 -5.77 -11.56
N ARG A 8 -8.16 -6.91 -11.92
CA ARG A 8 -7.72 -8.23 -11.45
C ARG A 8 -6.25 -8.50 -11.79
N GLN A 9 -5.86 -8.27 -13.04
CA GLN A 9 -4.48 -8.48 -13.47
C GLN A 9 -3.50 -7.54 -12.76
N ALA A 10 -3.85 -6.26 -12.61
CA ALA A 10 -3.04 -5.31 -11.85
C ALA A 10 -2.90 -5.75 -10.39
N SER A 11 -3.98 -6.21 -9.76
CA SER A 11 -3.95 -6.71 -8.39
C SER A 11 -3.04 -7.93 -8.22
N GLN A 12 -3.08 -8.88 -9.16
CA GLN A 12 -2.19 -10.05 -9.13
C GLN A 12 -0.71 -9.66 -9.19
N ASN A 13 -0.36 -8.70 -10.06
CA ASN A 13 1.01 -8.21 -10.16
C ASN A 13 1.46 -7.51 -8.87
N LEU A 14 0.61 -6.66 -8.30
CA LEU A 14 0.91 -5.93 -7.07
C LEU A 14 1.01 -6.85 -5.84
N ILE A 15 0.25 -7.96 -5.79
CA ILE A 15 0.42 -8.99 -4.76
C ILE A 15 1.82 -9.61 -4.82
N ALA A 16 2.30 -9.94 -6.02
CA ALA A 16 3.64 -10.50 -6.20
C ALA A 16 4.73 -9.51 -5.74
N GLU A 17 4.58 -8.23 -6.09
CA GLU A 17 5.48 -7.16 -5.62
C GLU A 17 5.46 -7.00 -4.10
N ALA A 18 4.27 -7.02 -3.47
CA ALA A 18 4.14 -6.97 -2.01
C ALA A 18 4.83 -8.16 -1.33
N GLY A 19 4.69 -9.36 -1.89
CA GLY A 19 5.39 -10.56 -1.45
C GLY A 19 6.91 -10.40 -1.46
N TYR A 20 7.45 -9.74 -2.48
CA TYR A 20 8.88 -9.44 -2.59
C TYR A 20 9.36 -8.33 -1.64
N LEU A 21 8.56 -7.29 -1.43
CA LEU A 21 8.94 -6.13 -0.61
C LEU A 21 8.90 -6.39 0.90
N LYS A 22 7.94 -7.20 1.38
CA LYS A 22 7.75 -7.45 2.83
C LYS A 22 9.02 -7.92 3.55
N PRO A 23 9.79 -8.91 3.04
CA PRO A 23 11.05 -9.33 3.68
C PRO A 23 12.08 -8.19 3.79
N ALA A 24 12.23 -7.37 2.75
CA ALA A 24 13.16 -6.24 2.75
C ALA A 24 12.76 -5.14 3.76
N LEU A 25 11.45 -4.90 3.91
CA LEU A 25 10.92 -3.96 4.90
C LEU A 25 11.11 -4.45 6.33
N GLN A 26 11.03 -5.77 6.56
CA GLN A 26 11.33 -6.37 7.86
C GLN A 26 12.80 -6.19 8.23
N GLN A 27 13.72 -6.43 7.29
CA GLN A 27 15.16 -6.27 7.49
C GLN A 27 15.56 -4.82 7.82
N THR A 28 14.93 -3.85 7.16
CA THR A 28 15.20 -2.41 7.37
C THR A 28 14.45 -1.81 8.56
N ARG A 29 13.76 -2.63 9.37
CA ARG A 29 12.91 -2.22 10.51
C ARG A 29 11.86 -1.16 10.15
N GLN A 30 11.42 -1.11 8.89
CA GLN A 30 10.39 -0.19 8.41
C GLN A 30 8.98 -0.73 8.74
N GLN A 31 8.71 -0.90 10.03
CA GLN A 31 7.49 -1.57 10.54
C GLN A 31 6.19 -0.91 10.04
N ARG A 32 6.14 0.42 9.96
CA ARG A 32 4.97 1.16 9.46
C ARG A 32 4.70 0.91 7.98
N LEU A 33 5.74 1.00 7.16
CA LEU A 33 5.65 0.74 5.73
C LEU A 33 5.33 -0.74 5.45
N GLY A 34 5.93 -1.66 6.21
CA GLY A 34 5.60 -3.07 6.16
C GLY A 34 4.12 -3.35 6.48
N LYS A 35 3.56 -2.68 7.50
CA LYS A 35 2.14 -2.77 7.82
C LYS A 35 1.25 -2.22 6.70
N LEU A 36 1.62 -1.08 6.10
CA LEU A 36 0.89 -0.53 4.97
C LEU A 36 0.89 -1.49 3.77
N VAL A 37 2.05 -2.05 3.41
CA VAL A 37 2.15 -3.02 2.31
C VAL A 37 1.31 -4.26 2.58
N ASN A 38 1.28 -4.76 3.83
CA ASN A 38 0.44 -5.89 4.21
C ASN A 38 -1.05 -5.57 4.12
N ASP A 39 -1.48 -4.38 4.56
CA ASP A 39 -2.87 -3.94 4.45
C ASP A 39 -3.31 -3.79 2.98
N LEU A 40 -2.41 -3.31 2.11
CA LEU A 40 -2.63 -3.20 0.66
C LEU A 40 -2.71 -4.58 -0.01
N GLU A 41 -1.81 -5.50 0.33
CA GLU A 41 -1.82 -6.87 -0.22
C GLU A 41 -3.15 -7.59 0.06
N LEU A 42 -3.69 -7.45 1.28
CA LEU A 42 -4.99 -8.02 1.63
C LEU A 42 -6.11 -7.48 0.73
N LEU A 43 -6.14 -6.17 0.48
CA LEU A 43 -7.14 -5.55 -0.39
C LEU A 43 -6.97 -5.99 -1.85
N LEU A 44 -5.73 -6.11 -2.32
CA LEU A 44 -5.43 -6.57 -3.67
C LEU A 44 -5.88 -8.03 -3.87
N ILE A 45 -5.74 -8.90 -2.86
CA ILE A 45 -6.27 -10.26 -2.90
C ILE A 45 -7.80 -10.23 -3.05
N GLN A 46 -8.49 -9.36 -2.30
CA GLN A 46 -9.95 -9.22 -2.42
C GLN A 46 -10.36 -8.75 -3.82
N ILE A 47 -9.67 -7.76 -4.38
CA ILE A 47 -9.93 -7.26 -5.74
C ILE A 47 -9.63 -8.33 -6.80
N ALA A 48 -8.56 -9.11 -6.62
CA ALA A 48 -8.18 -10.18 -7.53
C ALA A 48 -9.24 -11.31 -7.60
N ASN A 49 -10.09 -11.41 -6.58
CA ASN A 49 -11.13 -12.43 -6.46
C ASN A 49 -12.55 -11.90 -6.78
N LEU A 50 -12.70 -10.66 -7.25
CA LEU A 50 -14.00 -10.12 -7.70
C LEU A 50 -14.50 -10.86 -8.94
N GLU A 51 -15.80 -11.19 -9.01
CA GLU A 51 -16.45 -11.91 -10.11
C GLU A 51 -17.65 -11.14 -10.68
N ALA A 52 -17.68 -11.00 -12.01
CA ALA A 52 -18.47 -10.01 -12.74
C ALA A 52 -20.00 -10.01 -12.50
N GLU A 53 -20.58 -11.07 -11.94
CA GLU A 53 -22.03 -11.23 -11.80
C GLU A 53 -22.57 -10.81 -10.41
N ASN A 54 -21.73 -10.54 -9.40
CA ASN A 54 -22.17 -10.21 -8.02
C ASN A 54 -21.37 -9.08 -7.33
N ASP A 55 -20.65 -8.25 -8.08
CA ASP A 55 -19.56 -7.44 -7.52
C ASP A 55 -19.95 -6.15 -6.79
N LEU A 56 -21.19 -5.66 -6.84
CA LEU A 56 -21.53 -4.39 -6.17
C LEU A 56 -21.38 -4.49 -4.65
N SER A 57 -21.91 -5.53 -4.03
CA SER A 57 -21.75 -5.76 -2.59
C SER A 57 -20.30 -6.11 -2.22
N ALA A 58 -19.58 -6.83 -3.08
CA ALA A 58 -18.16 -7.13 -2.85
C ALA A 58 -17.29 -5.87 -2.91
N ILE A 59 -17.58 -4.95 -3.83
CA ILE A 59 -16.93 -3.64 -3.92
C ILE A 59 -17.22 -2.80 -2.68
N GLU A 60 -18.45 -2.82 -2.15
CA GLU A 60 -18.79 -2.11 -0.90
C GLU A 60 -18.01 -2.67 0.30
N VAL A 61 -17.85 -3.99 0.38
CA VAL A 61 -17.02 -4.64 1.42
C VAL A 61 -15.56 -4.21 1.31
N ILE A 62 -15.01 -4.16 0.09
CA ILE A 62 -13.63 -3.69 -0.13
C ILE A 62 -13.49 -2.22 0.29
N LYS A 63 -14.42 -1.34 -0.13
CA LYS A 63 -14.42 0.08 0.26
C LYS A 63 -14.49 0.26 1.77
N SER A 64 -15.42 -0.44 2.42
CA SER A 64 -15.55 -0.40 3.88
C SER A 64 -14.26 -0.87 4.56
N GLY A 65 -13.65 -1.94 4.03
CA GLY A 65 -12.36 -2.45 4.51
C GLY A 65 -11.19 -1.47 4.31
N MET A 66 -11.21 -0.65 3.26
CA MET A 66 -10.23 0.43 3.03
C MET A 66 -10.39 1.54 4.06
N ASP A 67 -11.63 1.92 4.36
CA ASP A 67 -11.96 2.99 5.31
C ASP A 67 -11.62 2.57 6.74
N GLU A 68 -12.03 1.37 7.17
CA GLU A 68 -11.71 0.82 8.49
C GLU A 68 -10.20 0.74 8.75
N ARG A 69 -9.43 0.42 7.71
CA ARG A 69 -7.96 0.33 7.79
C ARG A 69 -7.28 1.69 7.59
N GLY A 70 -8.02 2.76 7.26
CA GLY A 70 -7.47 4.10 7.04
C GLY A 70 -6.40 4.13 5.94
N ILE A 71 -6.59 3.38 4.86
CA ILE A 71 -5.56 3.17 3.82
C ILE A 71 -5.09 4.47 3.19
N LEU A 72 -6.04 5.31 2.75
CA LEU A 72 -5.70 6.58 2.08
C LEU A 72 -4.88 7.50 3.00
N LEU A 73 -5.24 7.56 4.29
CA LEU A 73 -4.48 8.33 5.26
C LEU A 73 -3.05 7.79 5.42
N LYS A 74 -2.89 6.46 5.52
CA LYS A 74 -1.56 5.85 5.64
C LYS A 74 -0.69 6.11 4.41
N ILE A 75 -1.26 6.03 3.20
CA ILE A 75 -0.57 6.36 1.95
C ILE A 75 -0.10 7.82 1.99
N ASN A 76 -1.01 8.76 2.26
CA ASN A 76 -0.69 10.19 2.31
C ASN A 76 0.44 10.49 3.31
N LEU A 77 0.41 9.86 4.50
CA LEU A 77 1.45 10.04 5.51
C LEU A 77 2.82 9.52 5.05
N GLU A 78 2.86 8.39 4.32
CA GLU A 78 4.10 7.85 3.78
C GLU A 78 4.64 8.69 2.63
N GLU A 79 3.78 9.20 1.74
CA GLU A 79 4.17 10.13 0.67
C GLU A 79 4.74 11.43 1.23
N MET A 80 4.07 12.03 2.23
CA MET A 80 4.57 13.23 2.93
C MET A 80 5.93 12.98 3.57
N ARG A 81 6.16 11.79 4.15
CA ARG A 81 7.47 11.44 4.72
C ARG A 81 8.57 11.37 3.66
N GLN A 82 8.26 10.84 2.48
CA GLN A 82 9.23 10.79 1.38
C GLN A 82 9.49 12.18 0.77
N ALA A 83 8.48 13.04 0.76
CA ALA A 83 8.58 14.42 0.27
C ALA A 83 9.30 15.37 1.25
N ALA A 84 9.40 15.00 2.54
CA ALA A 84 10.10 15.81 3.51
C ALA A 84 11.60 15.89 3.17
N PRO A 85 12.20 17.10 3.12
CA PRO A 85 13.63 17.22 2.88
C PRO A 85 14.38 16.47 3.98
N ARG A 86 15.28 15.56 3.59
CA ARG A 86 16.28 15.01 4.52
C ARG A 86 17.05 16.22 5.06
N LYS A 87 17.00 16.45 6.37
CA LYS A 87 17.98 17.32 7.03
C LYS A 87 19.34 16.67 6.82
N VAL A 88 20.05 17.10 5.79
CA VAL A 88 21.45 16.74 5.56
C VAL A 88 22.25 17.68 6.45
N ASP A 89 22.85 17.10 7.50
CA ASP A 89 24.07 17.53 8.19
C ASP A 89 24.43 19.03 8.13
N GLU A 90 23.77 19.89 8.92
CA GLU A 90 24.25 21.25 9.22
C GLU A 90 25.21 21.29 10.43
N ASP A 91 25.54 20.14 11.03
CA ASP A 91 26.41 20.05 12.21
C ASP A 91 27.90 19.84 11.88
N VAL A 92 28.30 19.80 10.60
CA VAL A 92 29.72 19.59 10.21
C VAL A 92 30.49 20.91 10.00
N GLU A 93 29.82 22.05 9.82
CA GLU A 93 30.49 23.34 9.50
C GLU A 93 30.70 24.29 10.70
N ARG A 94 30.35 23.92 11.93
CA ARG A 94 30.62 24.75 13.13
C ARG A 94 31.81 24.30 13.97
N GLY A 95 32.65 23.41 13.44
CA GLY A 95 33.85 22.91 14.11
C GLY A 95 35.05 22.82 13.18
N ALA A 96 35.48 23.96 12.62
CA ALA A 96 36.78 24.14 11.98
C ALA A 96 37.44 25.42 12.52
#